data_AF-A0A0B7GZV9-F1
#
_entry.id   AF-A0A0B7GZV9-F1
#
_cell.length_a   1.000
_cell.length_b   1.000
_cell.length_c   1.000
_cell.angle_alpha   90.00
_cell.angle_beta   90.00
_cell.angle_gamma   90.00
#
_symmetry.space_group_name_H-M   'P 1'
#
loop_
_entity.id
_entity.type
_entity.pdbx_description
1 polymer ?
#
loop_
_entity_poly.entity_id
_entity_poly.type
_entity_poly.pdbx_seq_one_letter_code
_entity_poly.pdbx_strand_id
1 'polypeptide(L)'
;MKHILGLDLGTNSIGWALIERNIEEKYGKIIGMGSRIVPMGAELSKFEQGQAQTKNADRRTNRGARRLNKRYKQRRNKLIYILQKLDMLPSQIKLKEDFSDPNKIDKITILSISKKQEQLTVFDLVSLRVKALTEKVGLEDLGKIIYKYNQLRGYAGGSLEPEKEDIFDEEQSKDKKNKSFIAFSKIVFLGEPQEEIFKNKKLNRRAIIVETEEENFEGSTFLENIKVGDSLELLINISASKSGDTITIKLPNKTNWRKKMENIENQLKEKSKEMGREFYISEFLLELLKENRWAKIRNNTILRARYESEFEAIWNEQVKHYPFLENLDKKTLIEIVSFIFPGEKESQKKYRELGLEKGLKIYNKKSSCFLSERAERSVSFDFRL
;
A
#
# COMPACT_ATOMS: atom_id res chain seq x y z
N MET A 1 -64.02 -17.94 -3.14
CA MET A 1 -63.03 -18.06 -2.04
C MET A 1 -61.68 -17.54 -2.54
N LYS A 2 -60.95 -16.77 -1.72
CA LYS A 2 -59.63 -16.21 -2.11
C LYS A 2 -58.55 -16.79 -1.21
N HIS A 3 -57.42 -17.17 -1.80
CA HIS A 3 -56.23 -17.56 -1.07
C HIS A 3 -55.28 -16.38 -0.94
N ILE A 4 -54.75 -16.16 0.26
CA ILE A 4 -53.81 -15.08 0.59
C ILE A 4 -52.56 -15.73 1.17
N LEU A 5 -51.40 -15.42 0.58
CA LEU A 5 -50.10 -15.81 1.09
C LEU A 5 -49.50 -14.64 1.88
N GLY A 6 -49.32 -14.83 3.18
CA GLY A 6 -48.53 -13.95 4.03
C GLY A 6 -47.08 -14.43 4.06
N LEU A 7 -46.14 -13.52 3.85
CA LEU A 7 -44.70 -13.78 3.97
C LEU A 7 -44.10 -12.81 4.99
N ASP A 8 -43.39 -13.37 5.97
CA ASP A 8 -42.56 -12.63 6.91
C ASP A 8 -41.08 -12.91 6.57
N LEU A 9 -40.37 -11.88 6.10
CA LEU A 9 -39.01 -11.98 5.59
C LEU A 9 -38.02 -11.45 6.63
N GLY A 10 -37.44 -12.36 7.41
CA GLY A 10 -36.34 -12.07 8.31
C GLY A 10 -34.97 -12.17 7.60
N THR A 11 -33.90 -11.76 8.29
CA THR A 11 -32.52 -11.84 7.78
C THR A 11 -32.06 -13.28 7.54
N ASN A 12 -32.61 -14.23 8.29
CA ASN A 12 -32.24 -15.64 8.22
C ASN A 12 -33.43 -16.61 8.29
N SER A 13 -34.65 -16.11 8.10
CA SER A 13 -35.86 -16.94 8.09
C SER A 13 -36.92 -16.35 7.18
N ILE A 14 -37.76 -17.23 6.63
CA ILE A 14 -38.94 -16.86 5.87
C ILE A 14 -40.12 -17.56 6.52
N GLY A 15 -40.90 -16.82 7.31
CA GLY A 15 -42.20 -17.27 7.80
C GLY A 15 -43.21 -17.19 6.67
N TRP A 16 -44.06 -18.21 6.51
CA TRP A 16 -45.13 -18.17 5.53
C TRP A 16 -46.42 -18.75 6.09
N ALA A 17 -47.55 -18.16 5.68
CA ALA A 17 -48.87 -18.68 5.97
C ALA A 17 -49.77 -18.50 4.75
N LEU A 18 -50.46 -19.57 4.36
CA LEU A 18 -51.48 -19.56 3.31
C LEU A 18 -52.84 -19.66 3.98
N ILE A 19 -53.67 -18.63 3.80
CA ILE A 19 -55.02 -18.58 4.35
C ILE A 19 -56.04 -18.50 3.23
N GLU A 20 -57.19 -19.13 3.45
CA GLU A 20 -58.40 -18.96 2.67
C GLU A 20 -59.33 -18.01 3.41
N ARG A 21 -59.89 -17.04 2.69
CA ARG A 21 -60.82 -16.07 3.28
C ARG A 21 -62.00 -15.80 2.36
N ASN A 22 -63.18 -15.71 2.96
CA ASN A 22 -64.38 -15.13 2.36
C ASN A 22 -64.86 -13.96 3.26
N ILE A 23 -64.90 -12.75 2.70
CA ILE A 23 -65.21 -11.53 3.45
C ILE A 23 -66.71 -11.45 3.75
N GLU A 24 -67.55 -11.84 2.80
CA GLU A 24 -69.02 -11.73 2.90
C GLU A 24 -69.57 -12.74 3.92
N GLU A 25 -69.05 -13.96 3.92
CA GLU A 25 -69.46 -15.03 4.83
C GLU A 25 -68.73 -15.00 6.19
N LYS A 26 -67.86 -14.00 6.42
CA LYS A 26 -66.98 -13.91 7.61
C LYS A 26 -66.21 -15.21 7.90
N TYR A 27 -65.85 -15.95 6.85
CA TYR A 27 -65.17 -17.23 6.94
C TYR A 27 -63.66 -17.07 6.69
N GLY A 28 -62.86 -17.77 7.50
CA GLY A 28 -61.41 -17.83 7.35
C GLY A 28 -60.86 -19.19 7.77
N LYS A 29 -59.96 -19.76 6.96
CA LYS A 29 -59.30 -21.05 7.22
C LYS A 29 -57.81 -20.94 6.93
N ILE A 30 -56.98 -21.49 7.80
CA ILE A 30 -55.54 -21.65 7.52
C ILE A 30 -55.36 -22.91 6.68
N ILE A 31 -54.82 -22.77 5.47
CA ILE A 31 -54.53 -23.90 4.58
C ILE A 31 -53.18 -24.51 4.95
N GLY A 32 -52.21 -23.68 5.30
CA GLY A 32 -50.89 -24.13 5.72
C GLY A 32 -50.07 -22.99 6.30
N MET A 33 -49.10 -23.34 7.12
CA MET A 33 -48.13 -22.41 7.66
C MET A 33 -46.80 -23.11 7.84
N GLY A 34 -45.72 -22.35 7.86
CA GLY A 34 -44.41 -22.88 8.16
C GLY A 34 -43.37 -21.79 8.28
N SER A 35 -42.16 -22.22 8.61
CA SER A 35 -40.98 -21.36 8.61
C SER A 35 -39.86 -22.07 7.86
N ARG A 36 -39.28 -21.36 6.89
CA ARG A 36 -38.05 -21.78 6.22
C ARG A 36 -36.89 -21.07 6.90
N ILE A 37 -36.15 -21.81 7.71
CA ILE A 37 -34.88 -21.33 8.26
C ILE A 37 -33.81 -21.45 7.19
N VAL A 38 -33.15 -20.34 6.88
CA VAL A 38 -31.94 -20.36 6.07
C VAL A 38 -30.80 -20.64 7.05
N PRO A 39 -29.95 -21.65 6.86
CA PRO A 39 -28.85 -21.90 7.79
C PRO A 39 -27.71 -20.91 7.49
N MET A 40 -27.61 -19.84 8.28
CA MET A 40 -26.38 -19.05 8.40
C MET A 40 -25.46 -19.68 9.44
N GLY A 41 -24.16 -19.77 9.14
CA GLY A 41 -23.15 -20.31 10.06
C GLY A 41 -22.72 -19.27 11.12
N ALA A 42 -21.44 -19.26 11.49
CA ALA A 42 -20.82 -18.28 12.39
C ALA A 42 -20.93 -16.78 11.93
N GLU A 43 -21.63 -16.51 10.84
CA GLU A 43 -21.89 -15.18 10.28
C GLU A 43 -23.05 -14.47 10.98
N LEU A 44 -24.00 -15.21 11.57
CA LEU A 44 -25.13 -14.63 12.31
C LEU A 44 -24.62 -13.81 13.50
N SER A 45 -23.69 -14.37 14.27
CA SER A 45 -23.05 -13.70 15.40
C SER A 45 -22.26 -12.45 14.98
N LYS A 46 -21.59 -12.46 13.82
CA LYS A 46 -20.86 -11.28 13.31
C LYS A 46 -21.81 -10.19 12.79
N PHE A 47 -22.89 -10.59 12.15
CA PHE A 47 -23.93 -9.68 11.67
C PHE A 47 -24.70 -9.04 12.84
N GLU A 48 -25.04 -9.81 13.87
CA GLU A 48 -25.64 -9.32 15.12
C GLU A 48 -24.69 -8.38 15.89
N GLN A 49 -23.37 -8.59 15.78
CA GLN A 49 -22.34 -7.68 16.30
C GLN A 49 -22.13 -6.42 15.42
N GLY A 50 -22.93 -6.22 14.37
CA GLY A 50 -22.84 -5.07 13.47
C GLY A 50 -21.72 -5.13 12.43
N GLN A 51 -21.03 -6.28 12.28
CA GLN A 51 -20.00 -6.45 11.25
C GLN A 51 -20.65 -6.93 9.95
N ALA A 52 -20.79 -6.03 8.97
CA ALA A 52 -21.36 -6.32 7.65
C ALA A 52 -20.46 -7.18 6.72
N GLN A 53 -19.47 -7.90 7.27
CA GLN A 53 -18.49 -8.64 6.48
C GLN A 53 -19.02 -10.03 6.09
N THR A 54 -19.27 -10.22 4.79
CA THR A 54 -19.77 -11.49 4.24
C THR A 54 -18.65 -12.49 3.91
N LYS A 55 -18.93 -13.80 3.87
CA LYS A 55 -18.03 -14.83 3.27
C LYS A 55 -17.50 -14.45 1.89
N ASN A 56 -18.32 -13.79 1.07
CA ASN A 56 -17.95 -13.37 -0.27
C ASN A 56 -16.90 -12.24 -0.24
N ALA A 57 -16.95 -11.35 0.76
CA ALA A 57 -15.92 -10.34 0.98
C ALA A 57 -14.57 -10.99 1.32
N ASP A 58 -14.53 -11.96 2.23
CA ASP A 58 -13.31 -12.69 2.59
C ASP A 58 -12.72 -13.45 1.39
N ARG A 59 -13.59 -14.13 0.63
CA ARG A 59 -13.17 -14.83 -0.61
C ARG A 59 -12.59 -13.84 -1.62
N ARG A 60 -13.17 -12.64 -1.75
CA ARG A 60 -12.68 -11.57 -2.62
C ARG A 60 -11.31 -11.07 -2.16
N THR A 61 -11.13 -10.80 -0.88
CA THR A 61 -9.86 -10.37 -0.27
C THR A 61 -8.76 -11.41 -0.50
N ASN A 62 -9.03 -12.67 -0.17
CA ASN A 62 -8.11 -13.78 -0.38
C ASN A 62 -7.74 -13.98 -1.86
N ARG A 63 -8.72 -13.85 -2.77
CA ARG A 63 -8.47 -13.90 -4.21
C ARG A 63 -7.61 -12.71 -4.67
N GLY A 64 -7.84 -11.53 -4.12
CA GLY A 64 -7.03 -10.33 -4.36
C GLY A 64 -5.57 -10.54 -3.96
N ALA A 65 -5.33 -11.00 -2.74
CA ALA A 65 -3.98 -11.29 -2.23
C ALA A 65 -3.23 -12.31 -3.10
N ARG A 66 -3.90 -13.41 -3.49
CA ARG A 66 -3.30 -14.41 -4.41
C ARG A 66 -2.91 -13.82 -5.76
N ARG A 67 -3.78 -13.00 -6.36
CA ARG A 67 -3.49 -12.31 -7.63
C ARG A 67 -2.32 -11.34 -7.49
N LEU A 68 -2.25 -10.58 -6.40
CA LEU A 68 -1.14 -9.65 -6.14
C LEU A 68 0.19 -10.40 -5.99
N ASN A 69 0.21 -11.50 -5.24
CA ASN A 69 1.40 -12.33 -5.07
C ASN A 69 1.85 -12.95 -6.41
N LYS A 70 0.92 -13.53 -7.19
CA LYS A 70 1.22 -14.06 -8.53
C LYS A 70 1.87 -12.98 -9.41
N ARG A 71 1.25 -11.80 -9.49
CA ARG A 71 1.78 -10.67 -10.27
C ARG A 71 3.15 -10.21 -9.79
N TYR A 72 3.38 -10.19 -8.49
CA TYR A 72 4.68 -9.84 -7.93
C TYR A 72 5.76 -10.83 -8.36
N LYS A 73 5.48 -12.14 -8.26
CA LYS A 73 6.39 -13.19 -8.72
C LYS A 73 6.71 -13.07 -10.21
N GLN A 74 5.69 -12.86 -11.05
CA GLN A 74 5.89 -12.69 -12.49
C GLN A 74 6.80 -11.51 -12.84
N ARG A 75 6.57 -10.34 -12.24
CA ARG A 75 7.42 -9.16 -12.46
C ARG A 75 8.85 -9.40 -12.01
N ARG A 76 9.02 -9.91 -10.79
CA ARG A 76 10.33 -10.22 -10.21
C ARG A 76 11.10 -11.20 -11.10
N ASN A 77 10.44 -12.24 -11.56
CA ASN A 77 11.07 -13.30 -12.33
C ASN A 77 11.43 -12.84 -13.76
N LYS A 78 10.59 -11.99 -14.38
CA LYS A 78 10.94 -11.30 -15.63
C LYS A 78 12.12 -10.36 -15.46
N LEU A 79 12.18 -9.62 -14.35
CA LEU A 79 13.32 -8.77 -14.06
C LEU A 79 14.61 -9.57 -13.86
N ILE A 80 14.55 -10.70 -13.13
CA ILE A 80 15.71 -11.59 -12.98
C ILE A 80 16.23 -12.04 -14.34
N TYR A 81 15.34 -12.39 -15.28
CA TYR A 81 15.73 -12.78 -16.64
C TYR A 81 16.51 -11.67 -17.35
N ILE A 82 15.99 -10.45 -17.30
CA ILE A 82 16.61 -9.27 -17.92
C ILE A 82 17.98 -9.03 -17.28
N LEU A 83 18.06 -9.03 -15.95
CA LEU A 83 19.31 -8.81 -15.24
C LEU A 83 20.35 -9.89 -15.55
N GLN A 84 19.95 -11.16 -15.72
CA GLN A 84 20.86 -12.22 -16.15
C GLN A 84 21.35 -12.00 -17.58
N LYS A 85 20.47 -11.63 -18.52
CA LYS A 85 20.84 -11.40 -19.92
C LYS A 85 21.75 -10.18 -20.11
N LEU A 86 21.79 -9.28 -19.13
CA LEU A 86 22.62 -8.08 -19.15
C LEU A 86 23.84 -8.19 -18.23
N ASP A 87 24.11 -9.35 -17.63
CA ASP A 87 25.19 -9.56 -16.65
C ASP A 87 25.13 -8.58 -15.45
N MET A 88 23.90 -8.24 -15.04
CA MET A 88 23.59 -7.34 -13.92
C MET A 88 22.97 -8.08 -12.74
N LEU A 89 22.73 -9.40 -12.82
CA LEU A 89 22.10 -10.12 -11.72
C LEU A 89 23.03 -10.11 -10.50
N PRO A 90 22.56 -9.65 -9.32
CA PRO A 90 23.38 -9.69 -8.11
C PRO A 90 23.80 -11.12 -7.78
N SER A 91 25.08 -11.33 -7.50
CA SER A 91 25.66 -12.63 -7.10
C SER A 91 24.95 -13.30 -5.91
N GLN A 92 24.26 -12.51 -5.08
CA GLN A 92 23.43 -13.02 -3.98
C GLN A 92 22.19 -13.80 -4.43
N ILE A 93 21.67 -13.53 -5.63
CA ILE A 93 20.47 -14.17 -6.16
C ILE A 93 20.90 -15.41 -6.95
N LYS A 94 20.80 -16.57 -6.30
CA LYS A 94 21.06 -17.86 -6.95
C LYS A 94 19.76 -18.54 -7.32
N LEU A 95 19.66 -18.99 -8.56
CA LEU A 95 18.53 -19.78 -9.04
C LEU A 95 18.82 -21.26 -8.82
N LYS A 96 17.78 -22.02 -8.50
CA LYS A 96 17.92 -23.47 -8.35
C LYS A 96 18.25 -24.14 -9.69
N GLU A 97 17.58 -23.67 -10.73
CA GLU A 97 17.66 -24.13 -12.11
C GLU A 97 17.62 -22.90 -13.01
N ASP A 98 18.36 -22.94 -14.12
CA ASP A 98 18.20 -21.95 -15.17
C ASP A 98 16.80 -22.04 -15.76
N PHE A 99 16.26 -20.88 -16.16
CA PHE A 99 14.94 -20.83 -16.75
C PHE A 99 15.00 -20.22 -18.13
N SER A 100 14.53 -20.99 -19.10
CA SER A 100 14.52 -20.64 -20.52
C SER A 100 13.11 -20.66 -21.13
N ASP A 101 12.09 -21.09 -20.37
CA ASP A 101 10.71 -21.18 -20.84
C ASP A 101 9.89 -19.96 -20.37
N PRO A 102 9.53 -19.04 -21.28
CA PRO A 102 8.68 -17.88 -20.98
C PRO A 102 7.33 -18.23 -20.33
N ASN A 103 6.76 -19.38 -20.69
CA ASN A 103 5.41 -19.79 -20.24
C ASN A 103 5.43 -20.35 -18.82
N LYS A 104 6.60 -20.67 -18.28
CA LYS A 104 6.78 -21.20 -16.91
C LYS A 104 7.40 -20.19 -15.95
N ILE A 105 7.28 -18.90 -16.25
CA ILE A 105 7.88 -17.84 -15.44
C ILE A 105 7.42 -17.83 -13.98
N ASP A 106 6.26 -18.41 -13.66
CA ASP A 106 5.76 -18.55 -12.29
C ASP A 106 6.52 -19.59 -11.44
N LYS A 107 7.28 -20.50 -12.08
CA LYS A 107 7.92 -21.65 -11.43
C LYS A 107 9.38 -21.42 -11.01
N ILE A 108 9.95 -20.24 -11.32
CA ILE A 108 11.34 -19.93 -10.97
C ILE A 108 11.52 -19.92 -9.45
N THR A 109 12.50 -20.71 -9.01
CA THR A 109 12.83 -20.90 -7.60
C THR A 109 14.18 -20.25 -7.31
N ILE A 110 14.14 -19.21 -6.46
CA ILE A 110 15.33 -18.54 -5.94
C ILE A 110 15.75 -19.30 -4.68
N LEU A 111 17.02 -19.67 -4.59
CA LEU A 111 17.58 -20.35 -3.43
C LEU A 111 17.56 -19.42 -2.21
N SER A 112 17.39 -20.03 -1.03
CA SER A 112 17.48 -19.31 0.24
C SER A 112 18.88 -18.71 0.42
N ILE A 113 18.93 -17.55 1.06
CA ILE A 113 20.19 -16.89 1.43
C ILE A 113 20.95 -17.82 2.39
N SER A 114 22.24 -18.06 2.11
CA SER A 114 23.06 -18.90 2.99
C SER A 114 23.44 -18.15 4.27
N LYS A 115 23.66 -18.86 5.38
CA LYS A 115 23.92 -18.25 6.71
C LYS A 115 25.12 -17.30 6.74
N LYS A 116 26.14 -17.54 5.91
CA LYS A 116 27.38 -16.75 5.83
C LYS A 116 27.41 -15.79 4.64
N GLN A 117 26.31 -15.63 3.92
CA GLN A 117 26.27 -14.78 2.75
C GLN A 117 26.27 -13.32 3.18
N GLU A 118 27.29 -12.58 2.74
CA GLU A 118 27.38 -11.15 3.00
C GLU A 118 26.17 -10.41 2.41
N GLN A 119 25.60 -9.52 3.20
CA GLN A 119 24.47 -8.67 2.84
C GLN A 119 24.85 -7.23 3.15
N LEU A 120 24.46 -6.32 2.25
CA LEU A 120 24.57 -4.90 2.52
C LEU A 120 23.68 -4.53 3.70
N THR A 121 24.18 -3.65 4.57
CA THR A 121 23.32 -3.05 5.59
C THR A 121 22.30 -2.15 4.91
N VAL A 122 21.27 -1.77 5.65
CA VAL A 122 20.28 -0.80 5.16
C VAL A 122 20.94 0.52 4.77
N PHE A 123 21.89 0.98 5.58
CA PHE A 123 22.66 2.20 5.32
C PHE A 123 23.48 2.08 4.02
N ASP A 124 24.18 0.96 3.82
CA ASP A 124 25.01 0.77 2.63
C ASP A 124 24.16 0.67 1.36
N LEU A 125 23.02 -0.02 1.42
CA LEU A 125 22.10 -0.12 0.28
C LEU A 125 21.52 1.24 -0.13
N VAL A 126 21.16 2.07 0.86
CA VAL A 126 20.63 3.42 0.60
C VAL A 126 21.75 4.34 0.11
N SER A 127 22.94 4.26 0.71
CA SER A 127 24.14 4.99 0.26
C SER A 127 24.51 4.63 -1.17
N LEU A 128 24.41 3.35 -1.55
CA LEU A 128 24.64 2.87 -2.91
C LEU A 128 23.64 3.48 -3.91
N ARG A 129 22.37 3.64 -3.53
CA ARG A 129 21.35 4.34 -4.34
C ARG A 129 21.70 5.80 -4.54
N VAL A 130 22.12 6.49 -3.48
CA VAL A 130 22.53 7.90 -3.56
C VAL A 130 23.77 8.04 -4.45
N LYS A 131 24.77 7.17 -4.29
CA LYS A 131 25.97 7.14 -5.13
C LYS A 131 25.63 6.98 -6.62
N ALA A 132 24.66 6.13 -6.95
CA ALA A 132 24.25 5.88 -8.32
C ALA A 132 23.56 7.08 -9.02
N LEU A 133 23.21 8.14 -8.28
CA LEU A 133 22.67 9.38 -8.85
C LEU A 133 23.75 10.26 -9.48
N THR A 134 25.02 10.12 -9.06
CA THR A 134 26.10 11.04 -9.45
C THR A 134 27.36 10.32 -9.95
N GLU A 135 27.56 9.06 -9.56
CA GLU A 135 28.79 8.32 -9.84
C GLU A 135 28.48 6.95 -10.46
N LYS A 136 29.45 6.41 -11.19
CA LYS A 136 29.41 5.03 -11.69
C LYS A 136 29.32 4.04 -10.53
N VAL A 137 28.35 3.13 -10.60
CA VAL A 137 28.28 1.94 -9.73
C VAL A 137 28.55 0.66 -10.53
N GLY A 138 28.92 -0.44 -9.88
CA GLY A 138 29.11 -1.72 -10.55
C GLY A 138 27.81 -2.24 -11.17
N LEU A 139 27.90 -3.08 -12.22
CA LEU A 139 26.71 -3.64 -12.90
C LEU A 139 25.83 -4.49 -11.97
N GLU A 140 26.45 -5.34 -11.13
CA GLU A 140 25.71 -6.09 -10.10
C GLU A 140 25.04 -5.16 -9.08
N ASP A 141 25.70 -4.06 -8.70
CA ASP A 141 25.16 -3.08 -7.76
C ASP A 141 23.99 -2.30 -8.35
N LEU A 142 24.10 -1.89 -9.61
CA LEU A 142 22.98 -1.33 -10.36
C LEU A 142 21.82 -2.34 -10.44
N GLY A 143 22.11 -3.61 -10.69
CA GLY A 143 21.12 -4.68 -10.64
C GLY A 143 20.46 -4.84 -9.27
N LYS A 144 21.19 -4.71 -8.14
CA LYS A 144 20.64 -4.70 -6.78
C LYS A 144 19.66 -3.55 -6.60
N ILE A 145 20.01 -2.35 -7.07
CA ILE A 145 19.18 -1.14 -7.02
C ILE A 145 17.89 -1.34 -7.84
N ILE A 146 18.00 -1.80 -9.09
CA ILE A 146 16.85 -2.06 -9.97
C ILE A 146 15.93 -3.13 -9.37
N TYR A 147 16.51 -4.22 -8.88
CA TYR A 147 15.75 -5.28 -8.21
C TYR A 147 14.99 -4.76 -6.98
N LYS A 148 15.56 -3.78 -6.27
CA LYS A 148 14.92 -3.17 -5.10
C LYS A 148 13.66 -2.38 -5.47
N TYR A 149 13.66 -1.63 -6.57
CA TYR A 149 12.46 -0.94 -7.05
C TYR A 149 11.33 -1.90 -7.41
N ASN A 150 11.64 -3.11 -7.89
CA ASN A 150 10.60 -4.12 -8.12
C ASN A 150 9.96 -4.62 -6.80
N GLN A 151 10.73 -4.69 -5.71
CA GLN A 151 10.20 -5.01 -4.38
C GLN A 151 9.41 -3.86 -3.77
N LEU A 152 9.92 -2.62 -3.88
CA LEU A 152 9.35 -1.40 -3.31
C LEU A 152 9.14 -0.36 -4.40
N ARG A 153 7.94 -0.38 -5.00
CA ARG A 153 7.59 0.41 -6.19
C ARG A 153 6.64 1.59 -5.94
N GLY A 154 6.41 1.89 -4.67
CA GLY A 154 5.50 2.95 -4.21
C GLY A 154 3.99 2.73 -4.44
N TYR A 155 3.22 3.59 -3.78
CA TYR A 155 1.77 3.69 -3.89
C TYR A 155 1.39 4.49 -5.14
N ALA A 156 0.48 3.94 -5.94
CA ALA A 156 0.13 4.52 -7.25
C ALA A 156 -0.79 5.74 -7.18
N GLY A 157 -1.36 6.05 -6.00
CA GLY A 157 -2.54 6.91 -5.93
C GLY A 157 -3.76 6.19 -6.50
N GLY A 158 -4.47 5.40 -5.69
CA GLY A 158 -5.82 4.99 -6.05
C GLY A 158 -6.78 6.15 -5.81
N SER A 159 -7.67 6.44 -6.75
CA SER A 159 -8.82 7.38 -6.60
C SER A 159 -9.89 6.89 -5.61
N LEU A 160 -9.62 5.81 -4.87
CA LEU A 160 -10.44 5.42 -3.75
C LEU A 160 -9.91 6.20 -2.56
N GLU A 161 -10.59 7.31 -2.24
CA GLU A 161 -10.82 7.61 -0.84
C GLU A 161 -11.12 6.26 -0.15
N PRO A 162 -10.49 5.94 0.99
CA PRO A 162 -11.00 4.83 1.78
C PRO A 162 -12.52 5.02 1.85
N GLU A 163 -13.30 3.94 1.68
CA GLU A 163 -14.68 3.97 2.17
C GLU A 163 -14.58 4.65 3.53
N LYS A 164 -15.32 5.75 3.70
CA LYS A 164 -15.36 6.50 4.95
C LYS A 164 -15.67 5.46 6.03
N GLU A 165 -14.65 4.88 6.65
CA GLU A 165 -14.77 4.14 7.90
C GLU A 165 -15.22 5.23 8.83
N ASP A 166 -16.53 5.24 9.10
CA ASP A 166 -17.32 6.36 9.59
C ASP A 166 -16.44 7.53 10.02
N ILE A 167 -16.31 8.49 9.09
CA ILE A 167 -15.84 9.82 9.42
C ILE A 167 -16.81 10.34 10.48
N PHE A 168 -16.50 10.08 11.74
CA PHE A 168 -17.23 10.62 12.86
C PHE A 168 -16.65 11.96 13.31
N ASP A 169 -15.64 12.50 12.61
CA ASP A 169 -14.98 13.77 12.98
C ASP A 169 -14.31 14.54 11.79
N GLU A 170 -14.77 14.43 10.53
CA GLU A 170 -14.34 15.34 9.43
C GLU A 170 -15.49 16.17 8.82
N GLU A 171 -16.49 16.54 9.61
CA GLU A 171 -17.29 17.73 9.31
C GLU A 171 -17.01 18.80 10.36
N GLN A 172 -15.80 19.39 10.29
CA GLN A 172 -15.49 20.79 10.65
C GLN A 172 -13.97 20.94 10.78
N SER A 173 -13.33 21.51 9.75
CA SER A 173 -12.22 22.47 9.92
C SER A 173 -11.56 22.76 8.56
N LYS A 174 -12.20 23.62 7.78
CA LYS A 174 -11.51 24.42 6.76
C LYS A 174 -10.98 25.73 7.37
N ASP A 175 -10.48 25.68 8.60
CA ASP A 175 -9.86 26.83 9.26
C ASP A 175 -8.37 26.60 9.48
N LYS A 176 -7.57 27.54 8.97
CA LYS A 176 -6.09 27.59 8.95
C LYS A 176 -5.40 27.61 10.33
N LYS A 177 -6.04 27.16 11.40
CA LYS A 177 -5.55 27.30 12.78
C LYS A 177 -5.20 25.99 13.50
N ASN A 178 -5.59 24.84 12.97
CA ASN A 178 -5.30 23.56 13.60
C ASN A 178 -4.12 22.86 12.90
N LYS A 179 -3.12 22.43 13.66
CA LYS A 179 -1.94 21.69 13.16
C LYS A 179 -1.98 20.26 13.71
N SER A 180 -1.70 19.27 12.85
CA SER A 180 -1.55 17.88 13.27
C SER A 180 -0.33 17.25 12.63
N PHE A 181 0.55 16.63 13.42
CA PHE A 181 1.73 15.93 12.92
C PHE A 181 2.07 14.71 13.78
N ILE A 182 2.91 13.83 13.23
CA ILE A 182 3.37 12.61 13.89
C ILE A 182 4.81 12.84 14.32
N ALA A 183 5.12 12.57 15.58
CA ALA A 183 6.47 12.58 16.09
C ALA A 183 6.80 11.24 16.77
N PHE A 184 8.07 10.85 16.73
CA PHE A 184 8.56 9.85 17.66
C PHE A 184 8.75 10.55 19.00
N SER A 185 8.07 10.08 20.04
CA SER A 185 8.00 10.80 21.31
C SER A 185 8.21 9.86 22.48
N LYS A 186 8.95 10.35 23.47
CA LYS A 186 9.13 9.68 24.76
C LYS A 186 8.14 10.26 25.77
N ILE A 187 7.44 9.39 26.49
CA ILE A 187 6.48 9.84 27.51
C ILE A 187 7.24 10.22 28.78
N VAL A 188 7.19 11.51 29.14
CA VAL A 188 7.90 12.05 30.31
C VAL A 188 6.98 12.10 31.54
N PHE A 189 5.69 12.34 31.33
CA PHE A 189 4.72 12.45 32.43
C PHE A 189 3.34 11.92 32.03
N LEU A 190 2.64 11.32 33.01
CA LEU A 190 1.24 10.91 32.92
C LEU A 190 0.50 11.32 34.21
N GLY A 191 -0.57 12.10 34.06
CA GLY A 191 -1.45 12.47 35.16
C GLY A 191 -2.49 11.40 35.48
N GLU A 192 -3.24 11.61 36.56
CA GLU A 192 -4.32 10.72 36.99
C GLU A 192 -5.50 10.70 36.00
N PRO A 193 -6.17 9.54 35.80
CA PRO A 193 -7.37 9.44 34.97
C PRO A 193 -8.51 10.26 35.55
N GLN A 194 -9.12 11.09 34.70
CA GLN A 194 -10.42 11.69 34.95
C GLN A 194 -11.44 11.04 34.01
N GLU A 195 -12.52 10.50 34.57
CA GLU A 195 -13.61 9.93 33.78
C GLU A 195 -14.38 11.04 33.07
N GLU A 196 -14.46 10.96 31.74
CA GLU A 196 -15.21 11.90 30.92
C GLU A 196 -16.17 11.12 30.01
N ILE A 197 -17.41 11.58 29.92
CA ILE A 197 -18.41 11.01 29.02
C ILE A 197 -18.25 11.70 27.67
N PHE A 198 -17.65 11.01 26.70
CA PHE A 198 -17.49 11.52 25.35
C PHE A 198 -18.30 10.67 24.37
N LYS A 199 -19.25 11.30 23.66
CA LYS A 199 -20.13 10.65 22.65
C LYS A 199 -20.71 9.31 23.13
N ASN A 200 -21.36 9.27 24.30
CA ASN A 200 -21.98 8.09 24.92
C ASN A 200 -21.03 6.93 25.30
N LYS A 201 -19.70 7.14 25.28
CA LYS A 201 -18.71 6.18 25.83
C LYS A 201 -18.00 6.80 27.02
N LYS A 202 -17.80 5.99 28.07
CA LYS A 202 -16.96 6.35 29.21
C LYS A 202 -15.51 6.19 28.79
N LEU A 203 -14.75 7.29 28.78
CA LEU A 203 -13.32 7.28 28.45
C LEU A 203 -12.54 7.99 29.56
N ASN A 204 -11.34 7.47 29.85
CA ASN A 204 -10.44 8.06 30.83
C ASN A 204 -9.52 9.07 30.15
N ARG A 205 -9.69 10.35 30.45
CA ARG A 205 -8.77 11.40 29.99
C ARG A 205 -7.65 11.61 31.00
N ARG A 206 -6.42 11.76 30.52
CA ARG A 206 -5.23 12.03 31.35
C ARG A 206 -4.41 13.16 30.79
N ALA A 207 -3.76 13.92 31.66
CA ALA A 207 -2.68 14.82 31.25
C ALA A 207 -1.46 13.99 30.83
N ILE A 208 -0.75 14.44 29.79
CA ILE A 208 0.45 13.78 29.29
C ILE A 208 1.46 14.83 28.84
N ILE A 209 2.73 14.61 29.15
CA ILE A 209 3.86 15.37 28.60
C ILE A 209 4.72 14.40 27.79
N VAL A 210 4.97 14.76 26.53
CA VAL A 210 5.81 13.99 25.63
C VAL A 210 6.99 14.82 25.15
N GLU A 211 8.16 14.21 25.16
CA GLU A 211 9.41 14.78 24.68
C GLU A 211 9.65 14.29 23.25
N THR A 212 9.87 15.24 22.34
CA THR A 212 10.30 15.00 20.96
C THR A 212 11.74 15.49 20.78
N GLU A 213 12.36 15.22 19.63
CA GLU A 213 13.73 15.67 19.34
C GLU A 213 13.87 17.20 19.29
N GLU A 214 12.77 17.91 18.99
CA GLU A 214 12.78 19.37 18.84
C GLU A 214 12.18 20.08 20.06
N GLU A 215 11.04 19.61 20.56
CA GLU A 215 10.27 20.29 21.61
C GLU A 215 9.48 19.33 22.53
N ASN A 216 9.07 19.83 23.70
CA ASN A 216 8.19 19.13 24.63
C ASN A 216 6.74 19.58 24.42
N PHE A 217 5.82 18.63 24.34
CA PHE A 217 4.39 18.90 24.19
C PHE A 217 3.64 18.48 25.45
N GLU A 218 2.97 19.43 26.08
CA GLU A 218 2.04 19.21 27.19
C GLU A 218 0.60 19.24 26.68
N GLY A 219 -0.16 18.20 27.01
CA GLY A 219 -1.54 18.10 26.55
C GLY A 219 -2.31 17.00 27.25
N SER A 220 -3.33 16.48 26.56
CA SER A 220 -4.19 15.43 27.09
C SER A 220 -4.32 14.23 26.16
N THR A 221 -4.53 13.05 26.73
CA THR A 221 -4.70 11.80 25.99
C THR A 221 -5.81 10.94 26.59
N PHE A 222 -6.34 10.02 25.78
CA PHE A 222 -7.29 8.97 26.18
C PHE A 222 -6.65 7.57 26.14
N LEU A 223 -5.32 7.50 26.10
CA LEU A 223 -4.59 6.23 26.04
C LEU A 223 -4.48 5.61 27.44
N GLU A 224 -4.97 4.38 27.59
CA GLU A 224 -5.01 3.70 28.88
C GLU A 224 -3.76 2.84 29.17
N ASN A 225 -3.14 2.29 28.13
CA ASN A 225 -2.05 1.30 28.23
C ASN A 225 -0.68 1.89 27.86
N ILE A 226 -0.29 2.99 28.51
CA ILE A 226 1.01 3.66 28.31
C ILE A 226 1.72 3.89 29.64
N LYS A 227 3.06 3.88 29.65
CA LYS A 227 3.89 4.10 30.83
C LYS A 227 4.88 5.24 30.61
N VAL A 228 5.25 5.92 31.70
CA VAL A 228 6.36 6.89 31.70
C VAL A 228 7.65 6.15 31.30
N GLY A 229 8.37 6.71 30.33
CA GLY A 229 9.56 6.10 29.72
C GLY A 229 9.30 5.35 28.41
N ASP A 230 8.04 5.06 28.04
CA ASP A 230 7.73 4.46 26.74
C ASP A 230 8.08 5.41 25.59
N SER A 231 8.63 4.85 24.50
CA SER A 231 8.98 5.60 23.28
C SER A 231 8.12 5.09 22.11
N LEU A 232 7.23 5.94 21.60
CA LEU A 232 6.18 5.57 20.65
C LEU A 232 6.05 6.62 19.52
N GLU A 233 5.56 6.22 18.34
CA GLU A 233 5.07 7.17 17.34
C GLU A 233 3.71 7.70 17.79
N LEU A 234 3.59 8.99 18.11
CA LEU A 234 2.36 9.64 18.60
C LEU A 234 1.86 10.70 17.63
N LEU A 235 0.53 10.84 17.54
CA LEU A 235 -0.13 11.92 16.79
C LEU A 235 -0.41 13.08 17.74
N ILE A 236 0.18 14.24 17.45
CA ILE A 236 -0.01 15.48 18.20
C ILE A 236 -0.96 16.37 17.41
N ASN A 237 -2.13 16.67 17.98
CA ASN A 237 -3.09 17.61 17.41
C ASN A 237 -3.10 18.90 18.25
N ILE A 238 -2.75 20.01 17.62
CA ILE A 238 -2.77 21.35 18.22
C ILE A 238 -3.96 22.10 17.62
N SER A 239 -4.92 22.46 18.45
CA SER A 239 -6.06 23.28 18.06
C SER A 239 -5.96 24.66 18.71
N ALA A 240 -5.71 25.69 17.91
CA ALA A 240 -5.51 27.04 18.40
C ALA A 240 -6.85 27.73 18.67
N SER A 241 -7.10 28.10 19.93
CA SER A 241 -8.30 28.84 20.35
C SER A 241 -7.94 30.25 20.82
N LYS A 242 -8.95 31.13 20.96
CA LYS A 242 -8.74 32.49 21.49
C LYS A 242 -8.25 32.51 22.95
N SER A 243 -8.41 31.40 23.66
CA SER A 243 -8.12 31.22 25.09
C SER A 243 -6.86 30.36 25.36
N GLY A 244 -6.12 30.00 24.31
CA GLY A 244 -4.91 29.16 24.38
C GLY A 244 -4.96 27.97 23.43
N ASP A 245 -3.80 27.36 23.18
CA ASP A 245 -3.68 26.19 22.32
C ASP A 245 -4.04 24.92 23.09
N THR A 246 -4.92 24.10 22.52
CA THR A 246 -5.30 22.82 23.11
C THR A 246 -4.59 21.69 22.39
N ILE A 247 -3.80 20.92 23.14
CA ILE A 247 -3.00 19.82 22.60
C ILE A 247 -3.62 18.48 22.99
N THR A 248 -3.94 17.66 21.98
CA THR A 248 -4.45 16.31 22.17
C THR A 248 -3.49 15.30 21.55
N ILE A 249 -3.05 14.33 22.35
CA ILE A 249 -2.09 13.29 21.95
C ILE A 249 -2.81 11.95 21.84
N LYS A 250 -2.68 11.29 20.69
CA LYS A 250 -3.35 10.00 20.40
C LYS A 250 -2.38 9.03 19.75
N LEU A 251 -2.71 7.73 19.80
CA LEU A 251 -2.07 6.77 18.91
C LEU A 251 -2.44 7.08 17.45
N PRO A 252 -1.50 6.97 16.52
CA PRO A 252 -1.75 6.89 15.08
C PRO A 252 -2.96 6.00 14.75
N ASN A 253 -4.00 6.56 14.13
CA ASN A 253 -5.10 5.74 13.63
C ASN A 253 -4.58 4.79 12.53
N LYS A 254 -5.21 3.63 12.27
CA LYS A 254 -4.71 2.69 11.22
C LYS A 254 -4.71 3.31 9.80
N THR A 255 -5.50 4.36 9.58
CA THR A 255 -5.53 5.20 8.37
C THR A 255 -4.45 6.30 8.32
N ASN A 256 -3.56 6.40 9.32
CA ASN A 256 -2.49 7.41 9.44
C ASN A 256 -1.34 7.25 8.42
N TRP A 257 -1.32 6.18 7.63
CA TRP A 257 -0.32 6.01 6.59
C TRP A 257 -0.41 7.11 5.53
N ARG A 258 -1.61 7.67 5.28
CA ARG A 258 -1.82 8.74 4.31
C ARG A 258 -1.25 10.07 4.79
N LYS A 259 -1.51 10.45 6.05
CA LYS A 259 -0.89 11.64 6.65
C LYS A 259 0.63 11.50 6.72
N LYS A 260 1.15 10.32 7.08
CA LYS A 260 2.59 10.04 7.05
C LYS A 260 3.18 10.20 5.64
N MET A 261 2.47 9.70 4.62
CA MET A 261 2.84 9.89 3.21
C MET A 261 2.81 11.37 2.80
N GLU A 262 1.78 12.12 3.19
CA GLU A 262 1.65 13.55 2.90
C GLU A 262 2.74 14.38 3.58
N ASN A 263 3.12 14.03 4.82
CA ASN A 263 4.24 14.67 5.51
C ASN A 263 5.58 14.41 4.79
N ILE A 264 5.87 13.15 4.44
CA ILE A 264 7.07 12.81 3.65
C ILE A 264 7.06 13.58 2.32
N GLU A 265 5.91 13.68 1.66
CA GLU A 265 5.79 14.40 0.40
C GLU A 265 6.04 15.91 0.55
N ASN A 266 5.61 16.52 1.66
CA ASN A 266 5.91 17.91 1.98
C ASN A 266 7.40 18.11 2.26
N GLN A 267 8.01 17.26 3.09
CA GLN A 267 9.45 17.29 3.38
C GLN A 267 10.29 17.17 2.10
N LEU A 268 9.95 16.21 1.23
CA LEU A 268 10.61 16.05 -0.07
C LEU A 268 10.47 17.30 -0.94
N LYS A 269 9.30 17.94 -0.96
CA LYS A 269 9.07 19.18 -1.73
C LYS A 269 9.85 20.37 -1.17
N GLU A 270 9.88 20.53 0.15
CA GLU A 270 10.61 21.61 0.82
C GLU A 270 12.11 21.47 0.56
N LYS A 271 12.68 20.28 0.76
CA LYS A 271 14.07 19.98 0.42
C LYS A 271 14.38 20.18 -1.06
N SER A 272 13.47 19.77 -1.96
CA SER A 272 13.66 20.02 -3.40
C SER A 272 13.73 21.51 -3.73
N LYS A 273 12.96 22.36 -3.05
CA LYS A 273 13.01 23.82 -3.22
C LYS A 273 14.32 24.39 -2.68
N GLU A 274 14.74 23.96 -1.49
CA GLU A 274 15.98 24.39 -0.85
C GLU A 274 17.20 24.09 -1.73
N MET A 275 17.26 22.90 -2.33
CA MET A 275 18.39 22.46 -3.15
C MET A 275 18.36 22.98 -4.60
N GLY A 276 17.25 23.57 -5.05
CA GLY A 276 17.07 23.98 -6.44
C GLY A 276 17.01 22.82 -7.45
N ARG A 277 16.90 21.58 -6.99
CA ARG A 277 16.75 20.35 -7.79
C ARG A 277 15.84 19.37 -7.07
N GLU A 278 15.34 18.36 -7.78
CA GLU A 278 14.58 17.31 -7.11
C GLU A 278 15.45 16.60 -6.05
N PHE A 279 14.88 16.45 -4.86
CA PHE A 279 15.43 15.69 -3.75
C PHE A 279 14.83 14.29 -3.76
N TYR A 280 15.67 13.28 -3.92
CA TYR A 280 15.23 11.91 -4.16
C TYR A 280 14.97 11.14 -2.87
N ILE A 281 14.20 10.05 -2.96
CA ILE A 281 13.83 9.22 -1.79
C ILE A 281 15.07 8.67 -1.11
N SER A 282 16.08 8.22 -1.86
CA SER A 282 17.31 7.65 -1.31
C SER A 282 18.10 8.67 -0.52
N GLU A 283 18.08 9.94 -0.92
CA GLU A 283 18.74 11.03 -0.20
C GLU A 283 18.01 11.29 1.13
N PHE A 284 16.68 11.41 1.09
CA PHE A 284 15.84 11.53 2.29
C PHE A 284 16.03 10.35 3.27
N LEU A 285 15.99 9.12 2.76
CA LEU A 285 16.20 7.94 3.59
C LEU A 285 17.61 7.88 4.17
N LEU A 286 18.61 8.41 3.46
CA LEU A 286 19.99 8.45 3.94
C LEU A 286 20.14 9.48 5.06
N GLU A 287 19.51 10.66 4.94
CA GLU A 287 19.49 11.67 6.01
C GLU A 287 18.88 11.09 7.29
N LEU A 288 17.70 10.47 7.19
CA LEU A 288 17.07 9.81 8.35
C LEU A 288 17.97 8.76 9.01
N LEU A 289 18.71 7.99 8.21
CA LEU A 289 19.62 6.96 8.73
C LEU A 289 20.91 7.54 9.32
N LYS A 290 21.33 8.72 8.87
CA LYS A 290 22.47 9.46 9.44
C LYS A 290 22.12 10.08 10.78
N GLU A 291 20.92 10.65 10.90
CA GLU A 291 20.37 11.19 12.15
C GLU A 291 20.13 10.07 13.16
N ASN A 292 19.47 8.99 12.71
CA ASN A 292 19.17 7.85 13.57
C ASN A 292 19.41 6.53 12.82
N ARG A 293 20.46 5.82 13.22
CA ARG A 293 20.82 4.51 12.64
C ARG A 293 19.70 3.46 12.76
N TRP A 294 18.82 3.59 13.75
CA TRP A 294 17.68 2.70 13.97
C TRP A 294 16.37 3.24 13.36
N ALA A 295 16.43 4.33 12.58
CA ALA A 295 15.28 4.88 11.90
C ALA A 295 14.54 3.83 11.07
N LYS A 296 13.22 3.80 11.22
CA LYS A 296 12.37 2.85 10.53
C LYS A 296 12.11 3.31 9.09
N ILE A 297 12.91 2.80 8.17
CA ILE A 297 12.76 3.08 6.73
C ILE A 297 11.70 2.20 6.04
N ARG A 298 11.32 1.06 6.64
CA ARG A 298 10.32 0.14 6.09
C ARG A 298 8.92 0.49 6.61
N ASN A 299 7.90 0.17 5.83
CA ASN A 299 6.48 0.46 6.11
C ASN A 299 6.08 1.94 6.03
N ASN A 300 6.95 2.80 5.48
CA ASN A 300 6.55 4.14 5.05
C ASN A 300 5.91 4.05 3.67
N THR A 301 4.72 4.62 3.53
CA THR A 301 4.06 4.68 2.22
C THR A 301 4.59 5.88 1.46
N ILE A 302 5.21 5.63 0.31
CA ILE A 302 5.81 6.64 -0.55
C ILE A 302 5.15 6.56 -1.92
N LEU A 303 4.91 7.71 -2.55
CA LEU A 303 4.29 7.78 -3.87
C LEU A 303 5.17 7.12 -4.94
N ARG A 304 4.53 6.43 -5.88
CA ARG A 304 5.21 5.78 -7.00
C ARG A 304 6.04 6.75 -7.84
N ALA A 305 5.50 7.94 -8.09
CA ALA A 305 6.17 8.97 -8.90
C ALA A 305 7.57 9.31 -8.36
N ARG A 306 7.76 9.29 -7.03
CA ARG A 306 9.06 9.55 -6.39
C ARG A 306 10.08 8.44 -6.68
N TYR A 307 9.65 7.18 -6.71
CA TYR A 307 10.51 6.07 -7.11
C TYR A 307 10.81 6.10 -8.61
N GLU A 308 9.83 6.49 -9.44
CA GLU A 308 10.02 6.63 -10.89
C GLU A 308 11.02 7.74 -11.20
N SER A 309 10.92 8.90 -10.56
CA SER A 309 11.86 10.01 -10.77
C SER A 309 13.29 9.63 -10.36
N GLU A 310 13.47 9.04 -9.16
CA GLU A 310 14.79 8.58 -8.71
C GLU A 310 15.37 7.50 -9.64
N PHE A 311 14.54 6.56 -10.07
CA PHE A 311 14.96 5.54 -11.02
C PHE A 311 15.42 6.17 -12.35
N GLU A 312 14.67 7.13 -12.90
CA GLU A 312 15.04 7.81 -14.14
C GLU A 312 16.35 8.59 -13.99
N ALA A 313 16.55 9.26 -12.86
CA ALA A 313 17.80 9.96 -12.55
C ALA A 313 18.99 9.00 -12.50
N ILE A 314 18.88 7.90 -11.75
CA ILE A 314 19.92 6.86 -11.68
C ILE A 314 20.16 6.28 -13.07
N TRP A 315 19.10 5.92 -13.81
CA TRP A 315 19.25 5.31 -15.13
C TRP A 315 19.98 6.23 -16.11
N ASN A 316 19.60 7.51 -16.16
CA ASN A 316 20.22 8.49 -17.05
C ASN A 316 21.69 8.74 -16.68
N GLU A 317 22.04 8.73 -15.40
CA GLU A 317 23.45 8.83 -14.98
C GLU A 317 24.23 7.57 -15.37
N GLN A 318 23.70 6.38 -15.06
CA GLN A 318 24.41 5.13 -15.34
C GLN A 318 24.56 4.83 -16.84
N VAL A 319 23.65 5.31 -17.70
CA VAL A 319 23.79 5.20 -19.17
C VAL A 319 25.06 5.88 -19.66
N LYS A 320 25.48 6.99 -19.04
CA LYS A 320 26.74 7.68 -19.40
C LYS A 320 27.96 6.78 -19.19
N HIS A 321 27.90 5.91 -18.19
CA HIS A 321 28.96 4.97 -17.82
C HIS A 321 28.81 3.60 -18.51
N TYR A 322 27.60 3.24 -18.91
CA TYR A 322 27.23 1.96 -19.55
C TYR A 322 26.33 2.20 -20.78
N PRO A 323 26.90 2.61 -21.93
CA PRO A 323 26.11 2.98 -23.12
C PRO A 323 25.21 1.86 -23.68
N PHE A 324 25.52 0.59 -23.39
CA PHE A 324 24.70 -0.56 -23.81
C PHE A 324 23.30 -0.57 -23.19
N LEU A 325 23.09 0.15 -22.08
CA LEU A 325 21.78 0.27 -21.44
C LEU A 325 20.78 1.04 -22.32
N GLU A 326 21.26 1.94 -23.18
CA GLU A 326 20.45 2.65 -24.16
C GLU A 326 20.52 1.98 -25.54
N ASN A 327 21.72 1.54 -25.95
CA ASN A 327 21.98 0.95 -27.26
C ASN A 327 22.33 -0.53 -27.14
N LEU A 328 21.35 -1.34 -26.73
CA LEU A 328 21.51 -2.79 -26.65
C LEU A 328 21.56 -3.40 -28.05
N ASP A 329 22.37 -4.45 -28.22
CA ASP A 329 22.36 -5.27 -29.43
C ASP A 329 20.92 -5.72 -29.76
N LYS A 330 20.56 -5.57 -31.04
CA LYS A 330 19.22 -5.88 -31.55
C LYS A 330 18.83 -7.33 -31.29
N LYS A 331 19.78 -8.28 -31.39
CA LYS A 331 19.51 -9.71 -31.17
C LYS A 331 19.12 -9.97 -29.71
N THR A 332 19.89 -9.45 -28.77
CA THR A 332 19.65 -9.54 -27.32
C THR A 332 18.35 -8.84 -26.94
N LEU A 333 18.08 -7.67 -27.51
CA LEU A 333 16.82 -6.96 -27.27
C LEU A 333 15.61 -7.77 -27.75
N ILE A 334 15.65 -8.34 -28.96
CA ILE A 334 14.59 -9.21 -29.50
C ILE A 334 14.37 -10.41 -28.59
N GLU A 335 15.45 -11.04 -28.12
CA GLU A 335 15.38 -12.19 -27.21
C GLU A 335 14.68 -11.81 -25.89
N ILE A 336 15.11 -10.72 -25.26
CA ILE A 336 14.52 -10.22 -24.02
C ILE A 336 13.03 -9.90 -24.20
N VAL A 337 12.71 -9.14 -25.25
CA VAL A 337 11.36 -8.68 -25.53
C VAL A 337 10.42 -9.85 -25.79
N SER A 338 10.85 -10.83 -26.59
CA SER A 338 10.07 -12.02 -26.91
C SER A 338 9.87 -12.93 -25.69
N PHE A 339 10.88 -13.01 -24.82
CA PHE A 339 10.79 -13.78 -23.58
C PHE A 339 9.79 -13.18 -22.58
N ILE A 340 9.79 -11.86 -22.41
CA ILE A 340 8.88 -11.18 -21.46
C ILE A 340 7.43 -11.25 -21.96
N PHE A 341 7.23 -11.23 -23.28
CA PHE A 341 5.93 -11.23 -23.95
C PHE A 341 5.82 -12.40 -24.94
N PRO A 342 5.65 -13.64 -24.46
CA PRO A 342 5.64 -14.82 -25.33
C PRO A 342 4.32 -15.08 -26.06
N GLY A 343 3.25 -14.39 -25.69
CA GLY A 343 1.91 -14.63 -26.22
C GLY A 343 1.64 -13.91 -27.55
N GLU A 344 0.66 -14.42 -28.28
CA GLU A 344 0.24 -13.89 -29.59
C GLU A 344 -0.84 -12.81 -29.51
N LYS A 345 -1.30 -12.48 -28.30
CA LYS A 345 -2.30 -11.42 -28.08
C LYS A 345 -1.80 -10.09 -28.63
N GLU A 346 -2.72 -9.30 -29.18
CA GLU A 346 -2.44 -7.99 -29.76
C GLU A 346 -1.71 -7.04 -28.79
N SER A 347 -2.11 -7.08 -27.51
CA SER A 347 -1.42 -6.31 -26.46
C SER A 347 0.06 -6.68 -26.33
N GLN A 348 0.39 -7.98 -26.41
CA GLN A 348 1.76 -8.46 -26.29
C GLN A 348 2.57 -8.15 -27.55
N LYS A 349 1.98 -8.27 -28.74
CA LYS A 349 2.60 -7.81 -30.00
C LYS A 349 3.00 -6.34 -29.92
N LYS A 350 2.07 -5.48 -29.49
CA LYS A 350 2.30 -4.05 -29.28
C LYS A 350 3.42 -3.78 -28.27
N TYR A 351 3.49 -4.52 -27.17
CA TYR A 351 4.60 -4.36 -26.21
C TYR A 351 5.94 -4.79 -26.78
N ARG A 352 5.95 -5.80 -27.67
CA ARG A 352 7.18 -6.20 -28.34
C ARG A 352 7.67 -5.12 -29.31
N GLU A 353 6.79 -4.65 -30.18
CA GLU A 353 7.11 -3.57 -31.12
C GLU A 353 7.61 -2.32 -30.39
N LEU A 354 6.89 -1.91 -29.35
CA LEU A 354 7.31 -0.81 -28.50
C LEU A 354 8.72 -1.07 -27.96
N GLY A 355 8.95 -2.24 -27.34
CA GLY A 355 10.26 -2.63 -26.77
C GLY A 355 11.42 -2.56 -27.75
N LEU A 356 11.17 -2.87 -29.03
CA LEU A 356 12.17 -2.75 -30.10
C LEU A 356 12.42 -1.29 -30.51
N GLU A 357 11.39 -0.44 -30.47
CA GLU A 357 11.47 0.98 -30.84
C GLU A 357 12.24 1.81 -29.81
N LYS A 358 11.96 1.64 -28.51
CA LYS A 358 12.55 2.49 -27.44
C LYS A 358 13.48 1.75 -26.48
N GLY A 359 13.91 0.55 -26.86
CA GLY A 359 14.86 -0.28 -26.12
C GLY A 359 14.40 -0.65 -24.72
N LEU A 360 15.38 -0.77 -23.80
CA LEU A 360 15.14 -1.15 -22.41
C LEU A 360 14.31 -0.10 -21.63
N LYS A 361 14.17 1.13 -22.14
CA LYS A 361 13.52 2.27 -21.45
C LYS A 361 12.00 2.14 -21.29
N ILE A 362 11.32 1.40 -22.17
CA ILE A 362 9.86 1.15 -22.05
C ILE A 362 9.51 0.30 -20.85
N TYR A 363 10.42 -0.58 -20.45
CA TYR A 363 10.27 -1.38 -19.26
C TYR A 363 10.30 -0.53 -17.97
N ASN A 364 10.62 0.77 -18.11
CA ASN A 364 10.76 1.71 -17.01
C ASN A 364 9.64 2.79 -16.95
N LYS A 365 9.20 3.38 -18.08
CA LYS A 365 8.43 4.65 -18.06
C LYS A 365 6.90 4.59 -17.77
N LYS A 366 6.22 3.46 -17.96
CA LYS A 366 4.74 3.35 -17.70
C LYS A 366 4.39 2.39 -16.58
N SER A 367 5.37 1.88 -15.86
CA SER A 367 5.21 0.83 -14.87
C SER A 367 6.48 0.80 -14.03
N SER A 368 6.53 1.52 -12.91
CA SER A 368 7.69 1.68 -12.00
C SER A 368 8.52 0.44 -11.59
N CYS A 369 8.24 -0.75 -12.11
CA CYS A 369 9.27 -1.73 -12.43
C CYS A 369 8.62 -2.80 -13.32
N PHE A 370 9.06 -2.88 -14.58
CA PHE A 370 9.03 -4.10 -15.39
C PHE A 370 7.69 -4.86 -15.48
N LEU A 371 6.57 -4.14 -15.56
CA LEU A 371 5.21 -4.56 -16.01
C LEU A 371 4.12 -4.09 -15.04
N SER A 372 3.24 -3.21 -15.49
CA SER A 372 1.88 -3.18 -14.98
C SER A 372 1.03 -4.01 -15.94
N GLU A 373 0.55 -5.17 -15.47
CA GLU A 373 -0.55 -5.90 -16.14
C GLU A 373 -1.85 -5.08 -16.21
N ARG A 374 -1.91 -3.88 -15.62
CA ARG A 374 -3.03 -2.96 -15.87
C ARG A 374 -3.11 -2.59 -17.36
N ALA A 375 -2.01 -2.72 -18.07
CA ALA A 375 -1.90 -2.55 -19.52
C ALA A 375 -2.44 -3.77 -20.33
N GLU A 376 -2.84 -4.88 -19.67
CA GLU A 376 -3.72 -5.90 -20.26
C GLU A 376 -5.22 -5.59 -20.06
N ARG A 377 -5.56 -4.48 -19.38
CA ARG A 377 -6.96 -4.05 -19.14
C ARG A 377 -7.26 -2.62 -19.53
N SER A 378 -6.27 -1.78 -19.86
CA SER A 378 -6.50 -0.45 -20.39
C SER A 378 -6.57 -0.51 -21.92
N VAL A 379 -7.63 -1.16 -22.41
CA VAL A 379 -8.31 -0.72 -23.62
C VAL A 379 -9.37 0.26 -23.11
N SER A 380 -9.01 1.53 -23.04
CA SER A 380 -9.99 2.61 -23.08
C SER A 380 -10.25 2.91 -24.55
N PHE A 381 -11.31 2.30 -25.06
CA PHE A 381 -12.21 2.85 -26.08
C PHE A 381 -13.58 2.54 -25.48
N ASP A 382 -14.30 3.49 -24.87
CA ASP A 382 -14.86 4.69 -25.48
C ASP A 382 -15.51 4.35 -26.82
N PHE A 383 -16.75 3.88 -26.74
CA PHE A 383 -17.74 4.09 -27.78
C PHE A 383 -18.99 4.63 -27.12
N ARG A 384 -19.34 5.85 -27.52
CA ARG A 384 -20.70 6.36 -27.53
C ARG A 384 -21.60 5.38 -28.29
N LEU A 385 -22.67 4.94 -27.65
CA LEU A 385 -24.06 5.03 -28.10
C LEU A 385 -24.97 4.72 -26.91
#